data_AF-A0A838UBR8-F1
#
_entry.id   AF-A0A838UBR8-F1
#
_cell.length_a   1.000
_cell.length_b   1.000
_cell.length_c   1.000
_cell.angle_alpha   90.00
_cell.angle_beta   90.00
_cell.angle_gamma   90.00
#
_symmetry.space_group_name_H-M   'P 1'
#
loop_
_entity.id
_entity.type
_entity.pdbx_description
1 polymer ?
#
loop_
_entity_poly.entity_id
_entity_poly.type
_entity_poly.pdbx_seq_one_letter_code
_entity_poly.pdbx_strand_id
1 'polypeptide(L)'
;AGGAGSGYAAGGDGGAGGDGVDLRVGASITNHGTIMGGAGGAGGAGGAGNLKGLGNDAPNGGKGARGVGVMLASGCGLFNDTDGVIGGKTGVVATGPNATVTNSGTISGDVDSVRFSSARDTLIVQSGAVFVGAIAGGGGTLSLAGGIGTISGLGGTGVVSGSDSATFSGFGSYVTSGTNWTLAGVNTLAGGDSLTDNGVLSVTGSLSEAAGATITVGAGDNLTFRGGGDSFSGTIAGPGTVTFTSVSDTFDGVRLTAANVAVKTSTLTLKGAITEIGVLTVTTSTLSVVAGGATLSGGGTIALSDNASNRITGVSAGATLTNIDMTISGAGLLGAGQMTLNNKVGGIINGNGSRVLTLDTSAAQIANDGLIESTGAGGLTIQSAIANTGILKAVGGVLTVNGAVTGSGTAVIAGGALNLTSSFNQNVSFTGASGLLELAQSQSYKGAISGFSHTGATALDLVDVAFVGLGEATYLDNGSKTGGVLTVSDGVHTAKITLVGDYTTVSFAAGTDGHGGVTIVDAALAPAPQQRFVAAMAGFGEKASGPVPLPADAWRSPPHLLAAPRVAMA
;
A
#
# COMPACT_ATOMS: atom_id res chain seq x y z
N ALA A 1 65.03 -5.94 -1.72
CA ALA A 1 66.01 -7.04 -1.55
C ALA A 1 65.42 -8.03 -0.56
N GLY A 2 65.26 -9.34 -0.79
CA GLY A 2 65.32 -10.24 -1.95
C GLY A 2 64.37 -11.40 -1.63
N GLY A 3 63.72 -12.08 -2.57
CA GLY A 3 64.32 -12.86 -3.64
C GLY A 3 64.39 -14.34 -3.24
N ALA A 4 63.29 -15.07 -3.47
CA ALA A 4 63.19 -16.53 -3.65
C ALA A 4 61.72 -16.82 -3.98
N GLY A 5 61.30 -16.98 -5.24
CA GLY A 5 61.74 -18.07 -6.10
C GLY A 5 60.85 -19.30 -5.87
N SER A 6 59.55 -19.21 -6.14
CA SER A 6 58.71 -20.40 -6.25
C SER A 6 58.62 -20.79 -7.72
N GLY A 7 59.52 -21.67 -8.13
CA GLY A 7 59.58 -22.22 -9.47
C GLY A 7 58.31 -22.98 -9.82
N TYR A 8 57.84 -22.76 -11.04
CA TYR A 8 56.82 -23.57 -11.71
C TYR A 8 57.48 -24.89 -12.10
N ALA A 9 57.07 -26.00 -11.48
CA ALA A 9 57.43 -27.32 -11.95
C ALA A 9 56.28 -27.83 -12.83
N ALA A 10 56.50 -27.82 -14.15
CA ALA A 10 55.70 -28.59 -15.09
C ALA A 10 55.78 -30.07 -14.67
N GLY A 11 54.65 -30.66 -14.30
CA GLY A 11 54.60 -32.00 -13.75
C GLY A 11 53.43 -32.81 -14.29
N GLY A 12 53.71 -33.61 -15.32
CA GLY A 12 52.98 -34.84 -15.65
C GLY A 12 51.96 -34.71 -16.77
N ASP A 13 52.24 -35.37 -17.89
CA ASP A 13 51.29 -35.64 -18.98
C ASP A 13 50.09 -36.43 -18.43
N GLY A 14 48.99 -35.73 -18.14
CA GLY A 14 47.68 -36.32 -17.97
C GLY A 14 47.16 -36.75 -19.34
N GLY A 15 46.73 -38.01 -19.46
CA GLY A 15 46.13 -38.55 -20.68
C GLY A 15 44.92 -37.75 -21.18
N ALA A 16 44.45 -38.10 -22.37
CA ALA A 16 43.36 -37.42 -23.09
C ALA A 16 42.18 -37.02 -22.17
N GLY A 17 41.95 -35.70 -22.00
CA GLY A 17 40.79 -35.15 -21.29
C GLY A 17 41.06 -34.31 -20.03
N GLY A 18 42.28 -33.86 -19.75
CA GLY A 18 42.63 -33.08 -18.55
C GLY A 18 42.00 -31.67 -18.45
N ASP A 19 41.85 -31.20 -17.21
CA ASP A 19 41.31 -29.87 -16.86
C ASP A 19 42.35 -28.75 -17.08
N GLY A 20 41.88 -27.53 -17.35
CA GLY A 20 42.74 -26.36 -17.61
C GLY A 20 43.41 -25.83 -16.33
N VAL A 21 42.61 -25.51 -15.31
CA VAL A 21 43.05 -25.07 -13.98
C VAL A 21 42.22 -25.77 -12.90
N ASP A 22 42.88 -26.27 -11.84
CA ASP A 22 42.23 -26.84 -10.66
C ASP A 22 42.60 -26.03 -9.39
N LEU A 23 41.61 -25.38 -8.78
CA LEU A 23 41.75 -24.60 -7.56
C LEU A 23 41.35 -25.41 -6.32
N ARG A 24 42.29 -25.54 -5.39
CA ARG A 24 42.06 -26.13 -4.06
C ARG A 24 41.33 -25.17 -3.12
N VAL A 25 40.77 -25.74 -2.05
CA VAL A 25 39.91 -25.06 -1.07
C VAL A 25 40.39 -23.65 -0.71
N GLY A 26 39.51 -22.66 -0.91
CA GLY A 26 39.74 -21.26 -0.56
C GLY A 26 40.67 -20.48 -1.49
N ALA A 27 41.15 -21.06 -2.60
CA ALA A 27 42.02 -20.38 -3.54
C ALA A 27 41.25 -19.44 -4.48
N SER A 28 41.92 -18.41 -4.98
CA SER A 28 41.34 -17.46 -5.93
C SER A 28 42.22 -17.28 -7.17
N ILE A 29 41.60 -17.06 -8.32
CA ILE A 29 42.28 -16.73 -9.58
C ILE A 29 41.62 -15.54 -10.28
N THR A 30 42.45 -14.72 -10.93
CA THR A 30 42.02 -13.67 -11.85
C THR A 30 42.55 -13.99 -13.24
N ASN A 31 41.66 -14.21 -14.19
CA ASN A 31 41.98 -14.47 -15.58
C ASN A 31 41.89 -13.19 -16.42
N HIS A 32 42.96 -12.87 -17.14
CA HIS A 32 43.03 -11.78 -18.12
C HIS A 32 43.32 -12.29 -19.55
N GLY A 33 43.36 -13.62 -19.76
CA GLY A 33 43.73 -14.24 -21.02
C GLY A 33 42.91 -15.49 -21.30
N THR A 34 43.49 -16.49 -21.98
CA THR A 34 42.77 -17.70 -22.40
C THR A 34 43.08 -18.90 -21.50
N ILE A 35 42.06 -19.55 -20.94
CA ILE A 35 42.14 -20.84 -20.21
C ILE A 35 41.31 -21.88 -20.97
N MET A 36 41.89 -23.02 -21.36
CA MET A 36 41.19 -24.07 -22.11
C MET A 36 41.33 -25.45 -21.46
N GLY A 37 40.23 -26.20 -21.33
CA GLY A 37 40.22 -27.61 -20.97
C GLY A 37 40.53 -28.49 -22.18
N GLY A 38 41.70 -29.16 -22.18
CA GLY A 38 42.16 -29.99 -23.30
C GLY A 38 43.68 -30.23 -23.29
N ALA A 39 44.15 -31.10 -24.20
CA ALA A 39 45.51 -31.66 -24.22
C ALA A 39 46.61 -30.62 -23.93
N GLY A 40 47.17 -30.69 -22.71
CA GLY A 40 48.19 -29.75 -22.21
C GLY A 40 47.78 -28.92 -20.98
N GLY A 41 46.64 -29.21 -20.34
CA GLY A 41 46.21 -28.55 -19.09
C GLY A 41 47.32 -28.52 -18.03
N ALA A 42 47.56 -27.34 -17.45
CA ALA A 42 48.60 -27.16 -16.44
C ALA A 42 48.18 -27.85 -15.15
N GLY A 43 48.91 -28.90 -14.76
CA GLY A 43 48.72 -29.61 -13.49
C GLY A 43 48.64 -28.64 -12.30
N GLY A 44 47.68 -28.90 -11.41
CA GLY A 44 47.16 -27.97 -10.41
C GLY A 44 48.21 -27.23 -9.57
N ALA A 45 47.92 -25.94 -9.32
CA ALA A 45 48.74 -25.09 -8.46
C ALA A 45 48.28 -25.21 -6.99
N GLY A 46 49.17 -25.77 -6.16
CA GLY A 46 49.07 -25.65 -4.71
C GLY A 46 49.67 -24.33 -4.24
N GLY A 47 48.86 -23.42 -3.73
CA GLY A 47 49.32 -22.23 -3.00
C GLY A 47 48.41 -21.02 -3.19
N ALA A 48 48.13 -20.32 -2.08
CA ALA A 48 47.43 -19.04 -2.07
C ALA A 48 48.27 -17.97 -2.77
N GLY A 49 48.04 -17.75 -4.06
CA GLY A 49 48.68 -16.70 -4.84
C GLY A 49 47.91 -16.40 -6.11
N ASN A 50 47.81 -15.10 -6.45
CA ASN A 50 47.23 -14.61 -7.70
C ASN A 50 47.98 -15.23 -8.90
N LEU A 51 47.41 -16.26 -9.52
CA LEU A 51 47.92 -16.84 -10.76
C LEU A 51 47.49 -15.95 -11.93
N LYS A 52 48.47 -15.34 -12.62
CA LYS A 52 48.25 -14.66 -13.91
C LYS A 52 48.13 -15.72 -15.02
N GLY A 53 47.13 -15.59 -15.89
CA GLY A 53 46.76 -16.57 -16.92
C GLY A 53 47.92 -17.04 -17.80
N LEU A 54 47.97 -18.35 -18.06
CA LEU A 54 48.87 -18.99 -19.01
C LEU A 54 48.17 -19.02 -20.38
N GLY A 55 48.55 -18.15 -21.30
CA GLY A 55 48.06 -18.20 -22.68
C GLY A 55 48.53 -19.47 -23.38
N ASN A 56 47.60 -20.26 -23.91
CA ASN A 56 47.89 -21.29 -24.92
C ASN A 56 47.25 -20.86 -26.25
N ASP A 57 48.02 -20.13 -27.06
CA ASP A 57 47.61 -19.63 -28.38
C ASP A 57 47.89 -20.66 -29.50
N ALA A 58 47.40 -21.90 -29.36
CA ALA A 58 47.55 -22.90 -30.42
C ALA A 58 46.20 -23.48 -30.87
N PRO A 59 45.76 -23.22 -32.12
CA PRO A 59 44.61 -23.87 -32.71
C PRO A 59 45.03 -25.24 -33.23
N ASN A 60 45.18 -26.25 -32.38
CA ASN A 60 45.58 -27.57 -32.84
C ASN A 60 44.41 -28.53 -33.02
N GLY A 61 44.25 -28.95 -34.27
CA GLY A 61 43.31 -29.96 -34.73
C GLY A 61 43.57 -31.33 -34.11
N GLY A 62 42.48 -32.06 -33.92
CA GLY A 62 42.44 -33.40 -33.35
C GLY A 62 41.33 -33.47 -32.29
N LYS A 63 40.18 -34.05 -32.65
CA LYS A 63 39.00 -34.21 -31.78
C LYS A 63 39.26 -35.20 -30.63
N GLY A 64 40.06 -34.81 -29.63
CA GLY A 64 40.01 -35.37 -28.28
C GLY A 64 38.90 -34.69 -27.47
N ALA A 65 38.32 -35.38 -26.48
CA ALA A 65 37.30 -34.78 -25.61
C ALA A 65 37.90 -33.59 -24.83
N ARG A 66 37.27 -32.41 -24.90
CA ARG A 66 37.64 -31.23 -24.10
C ARG A 66 37.41 -31.53 -22.62
N GLY A 67 38.34 -31.14 -21.74
CA GLY A 67 38.21 -31.25 -20.27
C GLY A 67 37.44 -30.08 -19.67
N VAL A 68 37.49 -29.89 -18.35
CA VAL A 68 36.94 -28.67 -17.70
C VAL A 68 37.90 -27.50 -17.91
N GLY A 69 37.40 -26.29 -18.16
CA GLY A 69 38.25 -25.09 -18.22
C GLY A 69 38.85 -24.76 -16.85
N VAL A 70 38.00 -24.48 -15.86
CA VAL A 70 38.41 -24.24 -14.46
C VAL A 70 37.58 -25.09 -13.49
N MET A 71 38.24 -25.81 -12.60
CA MET A 71 37.62 -26.53 -11.47
C MET A 71 37.83 -25.77 -10.16
N LEU A 72 36.75 -25.60 -9.40
CA LEU A 72 36.70 -24.88 -8.14
C LEU A 72 36.31 -25.84 -7.00
N ALA A 73 37.19 -25.99 -6.02
CA ALA A 73 36.84 -26.61 -4.74
C ALA A 73 36.04 -25.64 -3.84
N SER A 74 35.75 -26.07 -2.61
CA SER A 74 34.98 -25.26 -1.65
C SER A 74 35.64 -23.91 -1.34
N GLY A 75 34.86 -22.84 -1.34
CA GLY A 75 35.34 -21.50 -0.97
C GLY A 75 36.21 -20.81 -2.03
N CYS A 76 36.35 -21.38 -3.22
CA CYS A 76 37.23 -20.82 -4.25
C CYS A 76 36.60 -19.61 -4.97
N GLY A 77 37.44 -18.66 -5.40
CA GLY A 77 37.05 -17.49 -6.18
C GLY A 77 37.62 -17.52 -7.60
N LEU A 78 36.80 -17.16 -8.59
CA LEU A 78 37.22 -16.93 -9.97
C LEU A 78 36.76 -15.54 -10.40
N PHE A 79 37.68 -14.72 -10.89
CA PHE A 79 37.36 -13.50 -11.62
C PHE A 79 37.84 -13.64 -13.07
N ASN A 80 36.93 -13.67 -14.02
CA ASN A 80 37.25 -13.65 -15.45
C ASN A 80 37.03 -12.23 -15.98
N ASP A 81 38.14 -11.54 -16.24
CA ASP A 81 38.14 -10.14 -16.68
C ASP A 81 37.59 -10.00 -18.11
N THR A 82 37.36 -8.77 -18.59
CA THR A 82 36.70 -8.48 -19.87
C THR A 82 37.39 -9.16 -21.08
N ASP A 83 38.72 -9.20 -21.10
CA ASP A 83 39.49 -9.88 -22.15
C ASP A 83 39.70 -11.39 -21.88
N GLY A 84 39.22 -11.88 -20.73
CA GLY A 84 39.36 -13.26 -20.29
C GLY A 84 38.44 -14.22 -21.05
N VAL A 85 39.03 -15.29 -21.58
CA VAL A 85 38.32 -16.39 -22.25
C VAL A 85 38.56 -17.69 -21.48
N ILE A 86 37.49 -18.36 -21.07
CA ILE A 86 37.55 -19.70 -20.47
C ILE A 86 36.76 -20.66 -21.36
N GLY A 87 37.33 -21.81 -21.73
CA GLY A 87 36.67 -22.80 -22.58
C GLY A 87 36.92 -24.23 -22.16
N GLY A 88 35.97 -25.13 -22.41
CA GLY A 88 36.12 -26.57 -22.14
C GLY A 88 34.89 -27.36 -22.60
N LYS A 89 34.79 -28.65 -22.25
CA LYS A 89 33.51 -29.37 -22.31
C LYS A 89 32.52 -28.78 -21.31
N THR A 90 33.05 -28.40 -20.15
CA THR A 90 32.40 -27.47 -19.22
C THR A 90 33.36 -26.31 -18.98
N GLY A 91 32.89 -25.07 -19.04
CA GLY A 91 33.75 -23.89 -18.85
C GLY A 91 34.30 -23.84 -17.42
N VAL A 92 33.40 -23.77 -16.43
CA VAL A 92 33.74 -23.75 -15.00
C VAL A 92 32.90 -24.76 -14.22
N VAL A 93 33.52 -25.51 -13.32
CA VAL A 93 32.83 -26.46 -12.42
C VAL A 93 33.16 -26.17 -10.96
N ALA A 94 32.15 -25.97 -10.11
CA ALA A 94 32.31 -26.00 -8.67
C ALA A 94 31.97 -27.39 -8.10
N THR A 95 32.91 -27.99 -7.38
CA THR A 95 32.79 -29.34 -6.80
C THR A 95 32.47 -29.34 -5.30
N GLY A 96 32.57 -28.17 -4.64
CA GLY A 96 32.24 -27.99 -3.23
C GLY A 96 31.60 -26.62 -2.98
N PRO A 97 31.03 -26.39 -1.78
CA PRO A 97 30.20 -25.23 -1.51
C PRO A 97 31.00 -23.93 -1.40
N ASN A 98 30.32 -22.80 -1.60
CA ASN A 98 30.84 -21.44 -1.48
C ASN A 98 31.82 -21.06 -2.60
N ALA A 99 31.69 -21.63 -3.80
CA ALA A 99 32.42 -21.15 -4.95
C ALA A 99 31.84 -19.81 -5.43
N THR A 100 32.68 -18.84 -5.77
CA THR A 100 32.25 -17.56 -6.37
C THR A 100 32.88 -17.41 -7.74
N VAL A 101 32.06 -17.26 -8.78
CA VAL A 101 32.49 -16.96 -10.15
C VAL A 101 32.02 -15.56 -10.49
N THR A 102 32.94 -14.66 -10.81
CA THR A 102 32.65 -13.33 -11.37
C THR A 102 33.11 -13.31 -12.82
N ASN A 103 32.23 -12.94 -13.74
CA ASN A 103 32.55 -12.90 -15.15
C ASN A 103 32.25 -11.53 -15.76
N SER A 104 33.21 -11.02 -16.51
CA SER A 104 33.11 -9.83 -17.37
C SER A 104 33.53 -10.14 -18.81
N GLY A 105 34.16 -11.30 -19.04
CA GLY A 105 34.60 -11.79 -20.35
C GLY A 105 33.75 -12.97 -20.87
N THR A 106 34.38 -13.92 -21.55
CA THR A 106 33.69 -15.08 -22.15
C THR A 106 33.97 -16.38 -21.38
N ILE A 107 32.92 -17.10 -21.00
CA ILE A 107 33.00 -18.48 -20.49
C ILE A 107 32.22 -19.40 -21.43
N SER A 108 32.88 -20.41 -21.98
CA SER A 108 32.33 -21.32 -23.00
C SER A 108 32.41 -22.79 -22.56
N GLY A 109 31.33 -23.53 -22.78
CA GLY A 109 31.27 -24.96 -22.56
C GLY A 109 30.36 -25.66 -23.56
N ASP A 110 30.79 -26.83 -24.04
CA ASP A 110 29.98 -27.68 -24.93
C ASP A 110 28.71 -28.20 -24.24
N VAL A 111 28.78 -28.43 -22.92
CA VAL A 111 27.66 -28.88 -22.07
C VAL A 111 27.15 -27.72 -21.23
N ASP A 112 27.98 -27.23 -20.31
CA ASP A 112 27.66 -26.10 -19.43
C ASP A 112 28.80 -25.07 -19.50
N SER A 113 28.47 -23.78 -19.57
CA SER A 113 29.47 -22.73 -19.37
C SER A 113 29.89 -22.66 -17.90
N VAL A 114 28.95 -22.78 -16.97
CA VAL A 114 29.20 -22.85 -15.51
C VAL A 114 28.31 -23.91 -14.88
N ARG A 115 28.87 -24.77 -14.03
CA ARG A 115 28.13 -25.78 -13.27
C ARG A 115 28.48 -25.72 -11.78
N PHE A 116 27.49 -25.35 -10.98
CA PHE A 116 27.55 -25.34 -9.52
C PHE A 116 26.98 -26.61 -8.91
N SER A 117 27.38 -26.89 -7.67
CA SER A 117 26.97 -28.10 -6.93
C SER A 117 26.33 -27.79 -5.58
N SER A 118 26.26 -26.50 -5.20
CA SER A 118 25.72 -26.09 -3.91
C SER A 118 24.87 -24.82 -3.99
N ALA A 119 23.86 -24.77 -3.11
CA ALA A 119 23.06 -23.56 -2.87
C ALA A 119 23.85 -22.38 -2.29
N ARG A 120 25.11 -22.60 -1.91
CA ARG A 120 26.01 -21.56 -1.41
C ARG A 120 26.95 -20.99 -2.48
N ASP A 121 26.90 -21.54 -3.69
CA ASP A 121 27.72 -21.05 -4.80
C ASP A 121 27.10 -19.77 -5.39
N THR A 122 27.93 -18.87 -5.90
CA THR A 122 27.51 -17.55 -6.41
C THR A 122 28.10 -17.30 -7.78
N LEU A 123 27.26 -16.93 -8.73
CA LEU A 123 27.66 -16.40 -10.03
C LEU A 123 27.35 -14.90 -10.05
N ILE A 124 28.38 -14.09 -10.29
CA ILE A 124 28.29 -12.65 -10.46
C ILE A 124 28.51 -12.32 -11.95
N VAL A 125 27.46 -11.85 -12.59
CA VAL A 125 27.47 -11.40 -13.99
C VAL A 125 27.74 -9.90 -13.99
N GLN A 126 28.87 -9.51 -14.57
CA GLN A 126 29.21 -8.11 -14.82
C GLN A 126 28.84 -7.72 -16.25
N SER A 127 28.86 -6.40 -16.52
CA SER A 127 28.55 -5.87 -17.85
C SER A 127 29.48 -6.44 -18.93
N GLY A 128 28.91 -6.92 -20.03
CA GLY A 128 29.63 -7.49 -21.16
C GLY A 128 29.92 -8.98 -21.04
N ALA A 129 29.49 -9.62 -19.94
CA ALA A 129 29.69 -11.04 -19.73
C ALA A 129 28.97 -11.90 -20.79
N VAL A 130 29.72 -12.82 -21.39
CA VAL A 130 29.20 -13.77 -22.38
C VAL A 130 29.35 -15.19 -21.89
N PHE A 131 28.24 -15.94 -21.91
CA PHE A 131 28.22 -17.36 -21.60
C PHE A 131 27.77 -18.16 -22.83
N VAL A 132 28.65 -19.04 -23.31
CA VAL A 132 28.36 -19.95 -24.43
C VAL A 132 28.16 -21.35 -23.85
N GLY A 133 26.92 -21.85 -23.89
CA GLY A 133 26.51 -23.06 -23.17
C GLY A 133 25.71 -22.73 -21.90
N ALA A 134 24.90 -23.68 -21.43
CA ALA A 134 23.98 -23.46 -20.33
C ALA A 134 24.70 -23.24 -18.98
N ILE A 135 24.06 -22.54 -18.06
CA ILE A 135 24.52 -22.40 -16.68
C ILE A 135 23.64 -23.28 -15.80
N ALA A 136 24.26 -24.18 -15.03
CA ALA A 136 23.61 -25.00 -14.02
C ALA A 136 23.91 -24.43 -12.63
N GLY A 137 22.90 -23.81 -12.00
CA GLY A 137 23.05 -23.00 -10.78
C GLY A 137 23.21 -23.79 -9.48
N GLY A 138 22.88 -25.07 -9.44
CA GLY A 138 23.08 -25.93 -8.25
C GLY A 138 22.33 -25.49 -6.98
N GLY A 139 21.28 -24.68 -7.13
CA GLY A 139 20.54 -23.99 -6.07
C GLY A 139 21.15 -22.67 -5.62
N GLY A 140 22.28 -22.25 -6.22
CA GLY A 140 23.07 -21.11 -5.79
C GLY A 140 22.43 -19.74 -6.09
N THR A 141 23.28 -18.71 -6.06
CA THR A 141 22.90 -17.32 -6.35
C THR A 141 23.34 -16.89 -7.74
N LEU A 142 22.41 -16.34 -8.53
CA LEU A 142 22.70 -15.56 -9.74
C LEU A 142 22.59 -14.07 -9.40
N SER A 143 23.72 -13.36 -9.45
CA SER A 143 23.80 -11.92 -9.17
C SER A 143 24.11 -11.15 -10.46
N LEU A 144 23.19 -10.30 -10.90
CA LEU A 144 23.38 -9.35 -11.99
C LEU A 144 23.93 -8.05 -11.40
N ALA A 145 25.25 -7.97 -11.28
CA ALA A 145 25.94 -6.89 -10.55
C ALA A 145 26.31 -5.68 -11.43
N GLY A 146 26.22 -5.80 -12.74
CA GLY A 146 26.45 -4.71 -13.69
C GLY A 146 25.59 -4.87 -14.94
N GLY A 147 25.64 -3.86 -15.83
CA GLY A 147 24.92 -3.90 -17.10
C GLY A 147 23.47 -3.40 -17.05
N ILE A 148 22.81 -3.48 -18.20
CA ILE A 148 21.38 -3.26 -18.37
C ILE A 148 20.84 -4.39 -19.24
N GLY A 149 19.62 -4.84 -18.97
CA GLY A 149 19.08 -5.95 -19.73
C GLY A 149 17.75 -6.48 -19.25
N THR A 150 17.40 -7.62 -19.82
CA THR A 150 16.24 -8.42 -19.48
C THR A 150 16.68 -9.75 -18.91
N ILE A 151 16.13 -10.12 -17.77
CA ILE A 151 16.14 -11.48 -17.23
C ILE A 151 14.74 -12.08 -17.37
N SER A 152 14.64 -13.37 -17.64
CA SER A 152 13.38 -14.11 -17.70
C SER A 152 13.56 -15.57 -17.27
N GLY A 153 12.47 -16.26 -16.96
CA GLY A 153 12.45 -17.69 -16.64
C GLY A 153 13.03 -18.05 -15.27
N LEU A 154 12.90 -17.17 -14.26
CA LEU A 154 13.28 -17.50 -12.88
C LEU A 154 12.55 -18.78 -12.41
N GLY A 155 13.23 -19.62 -11.63
CA GLY A 155 12.73 -20.91 -11.15
C GLY A 155 12.69 -22.02 -12.22
N GLY A 156 13.02 -21.72 -13.48
CA GLY A 156 13.05 -22.67 -14.59
C GLY A 156 14.30 -22.53 -15.45
N THR A 157 14.15 -22.72 -16.76
CA THR A 157 15.19 -22.35 -17.74
C THR A 157 15.02 -20.88 -18.09
N GLY A 158 15.95 -20.06 -17.63
CA GLY A 158 15.94 -18.62 -17.80
C GLY A 158 16.99 -18.10 -18.78
N VAL A 159 16.82 -16.84 -19.16
CA VAL A 159 17.71 -16.14 -20.09
C VAL A 159 18.06 -14.77 -19.53
N VAL A 160 19.33 -14.40 -19.61
CA VAL A 160 19.82 -13.02 -19.45
C VAL A 160 20.16 -12.51 -20.86
N SER A 161 19.66 -11.34 -21.20
CA SER A 161 19.90 -10.68 -22.50
C SER A 161 20.07 -9.17 -22.32
N GLY A 162 20.83 -8.52 -23.20
CA GLY A 162 21.15 -7.09 -23.08
C GLY A 162 22.63 -6.85 -23.31
N SER A 163 23.29 -6.16 -22.38
CA SER A 163 24.77 -6.10 -22.37
C SER A 163 25.42 -7.46 -22.14
N ASP A 164 24.67 -8.39 -21.55
CA ASP A 164 25.13 -9.70 -21.12
C ASP A 164 24.27 -10.78 -21.80
N SER A 165 24.81 -11.98 -21.99
CA SER A 165 24.09 -13.09 -22.60
C SER A 165 24.34 -14.39 -21.86
N ALA A 166 23.28 -15.00 -21.36
CA ALA A 166 23.33 -16.28 -20.68
C ALA A 166 22.01 -17.05 -20.81
N THR A 167 22.10 -18.39 -20.86
CA THR A 167 20.98 -19.28 -20.54
C THR A 167 21.30 -19.99 -19.23
N PHE A 168 20.38 -19.97 -18.28
CA PHE A 168 20.60 -20.53 -16.94
C PHE A 168 19.45 -21.41 -16.48
N SER A 169 19.71 -22.26 -15.49
CA SER A 169 18.68 -23.01 -14.77
C SER A 169 19.15 -23.40 -13.38
N GLY A 170 18.22 -23.74 -12.50
CA GLY A 170 18.53 -24.33 -11.19
C GLY A 170 19.23 -23.40 -10.21
N PHE A 171 19.02 -22.08 -10.29
CA PHE A 171 19.36 -21.14 -9.22
C PHE A 171 18.21 -21.05 -8.21
N GLY A 172 18.52 -20.85 -6.93
CA GLY A 172 17.53 -20.60 -5.87
C GLY A 172 17.47 -19.13 -5.45
N SER A 173 18.54 -18.37 -5.72
CA SER A 173 18.60 -16.95 -5.37
C SER A 173 18.95 -16.10 -6.58
N TYR A 174 18.27 -14.97 -6.71
CA TYR A 174 18.45 -13.99 -7.78
C TYR A 174 18.69 -12.62 -7.15
N VAL A 175 19.75 -11.93 -7.59
CA VAL A 175 20.07 -10.58 -7.13
C VAL A 175 20.18 -9.67 -8.34
N THR A 176 19.42 -8.59 -8.38
CA THR A 176 19.57 -7.51 -9.36
C THR A 176 20.24 -6.32 -8.69
N SER A 177 21.18 -5.69 -9.37
CA SER A 177 21.85 -4.48 -8.89
C SER A 177 22.08 -3.50 -10.04
N GLY A 178 22.25 -2.22 -9.72
CA GLY A 178 22.40 -1.16 -10.71
C GLY A 178 21.07 -0.63 -11.26
N THR A 179 21.13 0.25 -12.27
CA THR A 179 19.94 0.99 -12.74
C THR A 179 19.29 0.32 -13.96
N ASN A 180 18.07 -0.21 -13.78
CA ASN A 180 17.09 -0.63 -14.80
C ASN A 180 17.26 -2.04 -15.39
N TRP A 181 17.13 -3.08 -14.55
CA TRP A 181 16.85 -4.43 -15.05
C TRP A 181 15.36 -4.62 -15.34
N THR A 182 15.04 -5.41 -16.36
CA THR A 182 13.67 -5.83 -16.66
C THR A 182 13.50 -7.32 -16.38
N LEU A 183 12.49 -7.69 -15.58
CA LEU A 183 12.05 -9.08 -15.44
C LEU A 183 10.88 -9.34 -16.41
N ALA A 184 11.13 -10.12 -17.45
CA ALA A 184 10.16 -10.41 -18.50
C ALA A 184 9.74 -11.89 -18.51
N GLY A 185 8.76 -12.24 -19.35
CA GLY A 185 8.28 -13.62 -19.49
C GLY A 185 7.57 -14.14 -18.25
N VAL A 186 7.48 -15.47 -18.11
CA VAL A 186 6.87 -16.12 -16.95
C VAL A 186 7.98 -16.52 -15.97
N ASN A 187 7.83 -16.13 -14.71
CA ASN A 187 8.82 -16.34 -13.67
C ASN A 187 8.17 -16.98 -12.44
N THR A 188 8.92 -17.81 -11.74
CA THR A 188 8.45 -18.48 -10.52
C THR A 188 9.55 -18.46 -9.46
N LEU A 189 9.16 -18.21 -8.23
CA LEU A 189 9.99 -18.43 -7.04
C LEU A 189 9.31 -19.52 -6.22
N ALA A 190 9.95 -20.67 -6.08
CA ALA A 190 9.48 -21.76 -5.25
C ALA A 190 9.77 -21.46 -3.76
N GLY A 191 9.16 -22.24 -2.85
CA GLY A 191 9.43 -22.09 -1.42
C GLY A 191 10.92 -22.27 -1.12
N GLY A 192 11.54 -21.27 -0.48
CA GLY A 192 12.98 -21.21 -0.23
C GLY A 192 13.78 -20.37 -1.25
N ASP A 193 13.18 -20.04 -2.39
CA ASP A 193 13.82 -19.16 -3.38
C ASP A 193 13.77 -17.69 -2.95
N SER A 194 14.67 -16.88 -3.49
CA SER A 194 14.74 -15.44 -3.18
C SER A 194 15.00 -14.57 -4.39
N LEU A 195 14.34 -13.42 -4.47
CA LEU A 195 14.68 -12.31 -5.37
C LEU A 195 15.06 -11.08 -4.54
N THR A 196 16.26 -10.56 -4.74
CA THR A 196 16.72 -9.31 -4.10
C THR A 196 16.93 -8.24 -5.16
N ASP A 197 16.24 -7.11 -5.02
CA ASP A 197 16.46 -5.92 -5.83
C ASP A 197 17.27 -4.88 -5.06
N ASN A 198 18.53 -4.68 -5.45
CA ASN A 198 19.44 -3.65 -4.94
C ASN A 198 19.64 -2.56 -6.02
N GLY A 199 18.55 -2.10 -6.62
CA GLY A 199 18.58 -1.04 -7.62
C GLY A 199 17.19 -0.65 -8.13
N VAL A 200 16.97 -0.80 -9.43
CA VAL A 200 15.65 -0.57 -10.04
C VAL A 200 15.30 -1.76 -10.92
N LEU A 201 14.37 -2.59 -10.44
CA LEU A 201 13.82 -3.73 -11.18
C LEU A 201 12.40 -3.43 -11.68
N SER A 202 12.17 -3.59 -12.98
CA SER A 202 10.85 -3.48 -13.60
C SER A 202 10.35 -4.84 -14.06
N VAL A 203 9.26 -5.35 -13.47
CA VAL A 203 8.62 -6.59 -13.89
C VAL A 203 7.61 -6.30 -14.99
N THR A 204 7.89 -6.71 -16.22
CA THR A 204 6.99 -6.56 -17.38
C THR A 204 6.31 -7.87 -17.76
N GLY A 205 6.87 -8.99 -17.32
CA GLY A 205 6.26 -10.31 -17.39
C GLY A 205 5.34 -10.60 -16.20
N SER A 206 5.24 -11.87 -15.83
CA SER A 206 4.57 -12.30 -14.59
C SER A 206 5.56 -12.97 -13.63
N LEU A 207 5.29 -12.84 -12.34
CA LEU A 207 6.01 -13.47 -11.24
C LEU A 207 5.02 -14.18 -10.31
N SER A 208 5.19 -15.49 -10.19
CA SER A 208 4.50 -16.32 -9.20
C SER A 208 5.44 -16.59 -8.03
N GLU A 209 5.23 -15.90 -6.91
CA GLU A 209 5.95 -16.12 -5.65
C GLU A 209 5.17 -17.12 -4.78
N ALA A 210 5.74 -18.31 -4.55
CA ALA A 210 5.15 -19.33 -3.71
C ALA A 210 5.34 -19.04 -2.20
N ALA A 211 4.54 -19.70 -1.36
CA ALA A 211 4.73 -19.65 0.09
C ALA A 211 6.15 -20.10 0.49
N GLY A 212 6.79 -19.31 1.36
CA GLY A 212 8.17 -19.52 1.79
C GLY A 212 9.24 -18.96 0.85
N ALA A 213 8.87 -18.41 -0.32
CA ALA A 213 9.77 -17.58 -1.11
C ALA A 213 9.88 -16.17 -0.50
N THR A 214 10.92 -15.43 -0.90
CA THR A 214 11.16 -14.06 -0.41
C THR A 214 11.52 -13.09 -1.53
N ILE A 215 10.92 -11.91 -1.50
CA ILE A 215 11.33 -10.75 -2.31
C ILE A 215 11.85 -9.67 -1.36
N THR A 216 13.07 -9.19 -1.58
CA THR A 216 13.67 -8.12 -0.76
C THR A 216 14.05 -6.94 -1.63
N VAL A 217 13.65 -5.72 -1.24
CA VAL A 217 14.04 -4.48 -1.93
C VAL A 217 14.95 -3.66 -1.03
N GLY A 218 16.14 -3.32 -1.51
CA GLY A 218 17.16 -2.56 -0.81
C GLY A 218 16.76 -1.11 -0.51
N ALA A 219 17.57 -0.42 0.30
CA ALA A 219 17.22 0.91 0.80
C ALA A 219 17.33 1.97 -0.31
N GLY A 220 16.23 2.66 -0.61
CA GLY A 220 16.15 3.61 -1.72
C GLY A 220 15.90 2.97 -3.09
N ASP A 221 15.83 1.63 -3.14
CA ASP A 221 15.61 0.86 -4.36
C ASP A 221 14.11 0.71 -4.67
N ASN A 222 13.80 0.40 -5.93
CA ASN A 222 12.44 0.40 -6.44
C ASN A 222 12.14 -0.83 -7.31
N LEU A 223 11.26 -1.69 -6.81
CA LEU A 223 10.67 -2.78 -7.56
C LEU A 223 9.30 -2.35 -8.10
N THR A 224 9.12 -2.36 -9.42
CA THR A 224 7.85 -1.99 -10.06
C THR A 224 7.27 -3.13 -10.87
N PHE A 225 6.07 -3.58 -10.52
CA PHE A 225 5.28 -4.51 -11.31
C PHE A 225 4.44 -3.74 -12.33
N ARG A 226 4.71 -3.98 -13.61
CA ARG A 226 4.07 -3.34 -14.78
C ARG A 226 3.34 -4.34 -15.67
N GLY A 227 3.81 -5.60 -15.67
CA GLY A 227 3.10 -6.72 -16.28
C GLY A 227 1.80 -7.02 -15.53
N GLY A 228 1.09 -8.09 -15.87
CA GLY A 228 -0.09 -8.52 -15.13
C GLY A 228 -0.07 -10.02 -14.92
N GLY A 229 -0.82 -10.49 -13.93
CA GLY A 229 -0.88 -11.89 -13.55
C GLY A 229 0.19 -12.27 -12.52
N ASP A 230 0.73 -11.29 -11.80
CA ASP A 230 1.61 -11.57 -10.66
C ASP A 230 0.79 -12.17 -9.50
N SER A 231 1.38 -13.12 -8.77
CA SER A 231 0.74 -13.78 -7.63
C SER A 231 1.73 -13.97 -6.49
N PHE A 232 1.36 -13.54 -5.29
CA PHE A 232 2.24 -13.53 -4.13
C PHE A 232 1.65 -14.31 -2.95
N SER A 233 2.39 -15.32 -2.50
CA SER A 233 2.09 -16.10 -1.30
C SER A 233 3.26 -16.16 -0.32
N GLY A 234 4.40 -15.54 -0.67
CA GLY A 234 5.61 -15.51 0.13
C GLY A 234 5.71 -14.25 1.00
N THR A 235 6.92 -13.72 1.11
CA THR A 235 7.22 -12.52 1.89
C THR A 235 7.86 -11.45 1.02
N ILE A 236 7.23 -10.28 0.95
CA ILE A 236 7.81 -9.09 0.34
C ILE A 236 8.33 -8.18 1.47
N ALA A 237 9.63 -7.88 1.44
CA ALA A 237 10.35 -7.24 2.52
C ALA A 237 11.33 -6.16 2.03
N GLY A 238 11.90 -5.44 3.00
CA GLY A 238 13.02 -4.54 2.79
C GLY A 238 12.64 -3.05 2.87
N PRO A 239 13.64 -2.18 3.06
CA PRO A 239 13.43 -0.73 3.23
C PRO A 239 13.07 0.01 1.93
N GLY A 240 13.12 -0.65 0.77
CA GLY A 240 12.78 -0.06 -0.51
C GLY A 240 11.28 0.11 -0.76
N THR A 241 10.94 0.46 -2.00
CA THR A 241 9.55 0.65 -2.44
C THR A 241 9.14 -0.44 -3.42
N VAL A 242 7.95 -0.99 -3.22
CA VAL A 242 7.30 -1.92 -4.15
C VAL A 242 6.06 -1.24 -4.72
N THR A 243 5.96 -1.14 -6.04
CA THR A 243 4.82 -0.51 -6.71
C THR A 243 4.16 -1.46 -7.70
N PHE A 244 2.86 -1.67 -7.55
CA PHE A 244 2.02 -2.39 -8.49
C PHE A 244 1.30 -1.40 -9.42
N THR A 245 1.66 -1.42 -10.69
CA THR A 245 1.07 -0.61 -11.78
C THR A 245 0.41 -1.47 -12.86
N SER A 246 0.37 -2.78 -12.65
CA SER A 246 -0.25 -3.79 -13.50
C SER A 246 -1.73 -3.51 -13.79
N VAL A 247 -2.34 -4.34 -14.64
CA VAL A 247 -3.81 -4.37 -14.78
C VAL A 247 -4.49 -5.32 -13.79
N SER A 248 -3.78 -6.34 -13.30
CA SER A 248 -4.32 -7.35 -12.38
C SER A 248 -3.21 -8.14 -11.69
N ASP A 249 -3.15 -8.08 -10.35
CA ASP A 249 -2.26 -8.92 -9.52
C ASP A 249 -3.05 -9.62 -8.42
N THR A 250 -2.43 -10.60 -7.74
CA THR A 250 -3.04 -11.35 -6.63
C THR A 250 -2.14 -11.40 -5.41
N PHE A 251 -2.69 -11.02 -4.26
CA PHE A 251 -2.17 -11.36 -2.95
C PHE A 251 -2.93 -12.58 -2.44
N ASP A 252 -2.23 -13.70 -2.29
CA ASP A 252 -2.75 -15.00 -1.84
C ASP A 252 -1.96 -15.48 -0.63
N GLY A 253 -2.31 -15.02 0.56
CA GLY A 253 -1.57 -15.41 1.77
C GLY A 253 -0.23 -14.67 1.97
N VAL A 254 -0.01 -13.54 1.28
CA VAL A 254 1.27 -12.80 1.32
C VAL A 254 1.53 -12.15 2.69
N ARG A 255 2.81 -12.07 3.06
CA ARG A 255 3.30 -11.24 4.15
C ARG A 255 4.09 -10.05 3.62
N LEU A 256 3.63 -8.86 3.97
CA LEU A 256 4.17 -7.57 3.56
C LEU A 256 4.86 -6.90 4.74
N THR A 257 6.17 -6.78 4.62
CA THR A 257 7.07 -6.14 5.59
C THR A 257 7.98 -5.12 4.91
N ALA A 258 7.77 -4.88 3.62
CA ALA A 258 8.44 -3.81 2.91
C ALA A 258 8.00 -2.45 3.46
N ALA A 259 8.91 -1.48 3.48
CA ALA A 259 8.64 -0.17 4.08
C ALA A 259 7.51 0.58 3.36
N ASN A 260 7.44 0.46 2.04
CA ASN A 260 6.44 1.13 1.22
C ASN A 260 5.89 0.17 0.16
N VAL A 261 4.59 -0.12 0.23
CA VAL A 261 3.88 -0.87 -0.81
C VAL A 261 2.79 0.02 -1.39
N ALA A 262 2.83 0.23 -2.70
CA ALA A 262 1.89 1.10 -3.41
C ALA A 262 1.14 0.34 -4.50
N VAL A 263 -0.18 0.40 -4.47
CA VAL A 263 -1.09 -0.18 -5.44
C VAL A 263 -1.67 0.96 -6.27
N LYS A 264 -1.31 1.00 -7.54
CA LYS A 264 -1.80 1.94 -8.57
C LYS A 264 -2.47 1.20 -9.74
N THR A 265 -2.62 -0.11 -9.64
CA THR A 265 -3.29 -0.98 -10.61
C THR A 265 -4.79 -0.71 -10.65
N SER A 266 -5.46 -1.11 -11.73
CA SER A 266 -6.93 -1.18 -11.76
C SER A 266 -7.49 -2.15 -10.73
N THR A 267 -6.87 -3.33 -10.56
CA THR A 267 -7.40 -4.39 -9.68
C THR A 267 -6.29 -5.17 -8.98
N LEU A 268 -6.38 -5.29 -7.66
CA LEU A 268 -5.58 -6.22 -6.86
C LEU A 268 -6.52 -7.24 -6.21
N THR A 269 -6.31 -8.52 -6.48
CA THR A 269 -7.10 -9.61 -5.89
C THR A 269 -6.55 -9.96 -4.51
N LEU A 270 -7.43 -10.08 -3.51
CA LEU A 270 -7.10 -10.48 -2.15
C LEU A 270 -7.69 -11.86 -1.86
N LYS A 271 -6.83 -12.77 -1.40
CA LYS A 271 -7.17 -14.14 -1.03
C LYS A 271 -6.35 -14.59 0.18
N GLY A 272 -6.98 -15.35 1.07
CA GLY A 272 -6.28 -15.94 2.22
C GLY A 272 -5.85 -14.90 3.25
N ALA A 273 -4.80 -15.21 4.02
CA ALA A 273 -4.30 -14.37 5.10
C ALA A 273 -3.27 -13.35 4.59
N ILE A 274 -3.67 -12.08 4.47
CA ILE A 274 -2.77 -10.99 4.10
C ILE A 274 -2.26 -10.34 5.38
N THR A 275 -0.95 -10.42 5.62
CA THR A 275 -0.33 -9.81 6.79
C THR A 275 0.48 -8.59 6.38
N GLU A 276 0.14 -7.41 6.89
CA GLU A 276 0.80 -6.14 6.58
C GLU A 276 1.23 -5.48 7.90
N ILE A 277 2.51 -5.13 8.01
CA ILE A 277 3.04 -4.41 9.19
C ILE A 277 3.17 -2.90 8.92
N GLY A 278 3.33 -2.52 7.65
CA GLY A 278 3.54 -1.13 7.24
C GLY A 278 2.27 -0.49 6.71
N VAL A 279 2.41 0.15 5.56
CA VAL A 279 1.33 0.84 4.87
C VAL A 279 1.23 0.33 3.44
N LEU A 280 0.07 -0.24 3.12
CA LEU A 280 -0.37 -0.51 1.76
C LEU A 280 -1.15 0.72 1.25
N THR A 281 -0.50 1.55 0.45
CA THR A 281 -1.13 2.73 -0.15
C THR A 281 -1.89 2.33 -1.41
N VAL A 282 -3.16 2.69 -1.52
CA VAL A 282 -4.03 2.33 -2.65
C VAL A 282 -4.50 3.61 -3.33
N THR A 283 -4.06 3.81 -4.58
CA THR A 283 -4.39 4.99 -5.38
C THR A 283 -5.22 4.56 -6.58
N THR A 284 -6.52 4.85 -6.54
CA THR A 284 -7.45 4.62 -7.67
C THR A 284 -7.58 3.16 -8.10
N SER A 285 -7.64 2.24 -7.14
CA SER A 285 -7.69 0.79 -7.40
C SER A 285 -8.94 0.14 -6.81
N THR A 286 -9.31 -0.99 -7.40
CA THR A 286 -10.24 -1.96 -6.81
C THR A 286 -9.45 -3.07 -6.10
N LEU A 287 -9.62 -3.22 -4.79
CA LEU A 287 -9.22 -4.42 -4.08
C LEU A 287 -10.37 -5.43 -4.15
N SER A 288 -10.13 -6.57 -4.78
CA SER A 288 -11.15 -7.58 -5.08
C SER A 288 -10.99 -8.81 -4.18
N VAL A 289 -11.93 -9.03 -3.26
CA VAL A 289 -11.92 -10.16 -2.33
C VAL A 289 -12.54 -11.38 -3.00
N VAL A 290 -11.81 -12.49 -3.06
CA VAL A 290 -12.32 -13.72 -3.68
C VAL A 290 -13.39 -14.41 -2.82
N ALA A 291 -14.12 -15.37 -3.40
CA ALA A 291 -15.13 -16.14 -2.68
C ALA A 291 -14.58 -16.93 -1.47
N GLY A 292 -13.31 -17.34 -1.52
CA GLY A 292 -12.61 -17.96 -0.37
C GLY A 292 -12.29 -16.98 0.77
N GLY A 293 -12.56 -15.69 0.58
CA GLY A 293 -12.34 -14.62 1.56
C GLY A 293 -10.88 -14.15 1.63
N ALA A 294 -10.73 -13.04 2.34
CA ALA A 294 -9.44 -12.47 2.73
C ALA A 294 -9.47 -12.09 4.21
N THR A 295 -8.37 -12.35 4.90
CA THR A 295 -8.17 -11.98 6.30
C THR A 295 -6.99 -11.02 6.37
N LEU A 296 -7.22 -9.82 6.91
CA LEU A 296 -6.22 -8.78 7.05
C LEU A 296 -5.69 -8.79 8.49
N SER A 297 -4.38 -8.84 8.66
CA SER A 297 -3.73 -8.82 9.98
C SER A 297 -2.35 -8.15 9.97
N GLY A 298 -1.72 -7.99 11.12
CA GLY A 298 -0.35 -7.50 11.27
C GLY A 298 -0.22 -6.09 11.84
N GLY A 299 -1.34 -5.42 12.16
CA GLY A 299 -1.34 -4.10 12.79
C GLY A 299 -1.06 -2.92 11.85
N GLY A 300 -0.77 -3.17 10.58
CA GLY A 300 -0.51 -2.15 9.57
C GLY A 300 -1.76 -1.39 9.10
N THR A 301 -1.60 -0.65 8.00
CA THR A 301 -2.67 0.18 7.43
C THR A 301 -2.86 -0.08 5.93
N ILE A 302 -4.10 -0.28 5.49
CA ILE A 302 -4.53 -0.09 4.10
C ILE A 302 -5.02 1.35 3.97
N ALA A 303 -4.21 2.19 3.31
CA ALA A 303 -4.49 3.60 3.12
C ALA A 303 -5.07 3.83 1.71
N LEU A 304 -6.39 3.88 1.61
CA LEU A 304 -7.07 4.34 0.40
C LEU A 304 -6.83 5.84 0.23
N SER A 305 -6.51 6.29 -0.98
CA SER A 305 -6.43 7.72 -1.26
C SER A 305 -7.76 8.44 -1.00
N ASP A 306 -7.74 9.77 -0.94
CA ASP A 306 -8.97 10.57 -0.83
C ASP A 306 -9.69 10.62 -2.20
N ASN A 307 -10.25 9.49 -2.65
CA ASN A 307 -10.91 9.31 -3.94
C ASN A 307 -12.09 8.34 -3.85
N ALA A 308 -13.21 8.63 -4.53
CA ALA A 308 -14.47 7.90 -4.43
C ALA A 308 -14.44 6.66 -5.31
N SER A 309 -13.54 6.65 -6.29
CA SER A 309 -13.31 5.53 -7.17
C SER A 309 -12.52 4.41 -6.51
N ASN A 310 -11.92 4.65 -5.33
CA ASN A 310 -11.33 3.58 -4.55
C ASN A 310 -12.42 2.60 -4.14
N ARG A 311 -12.13 1.31 -4.30
CA ARG A 311 -13.10 0.26 -4.02
C ARG A 311 -12.44 -0.90 -3.32
N ILE A 312 -13.11 -1.44 -2.31
CA ILE A 312 -12.84 -2.78 -1.80
C ILE A 312 -14.15 -3.55 -1.96
N THR A 313 -14.17 -4.60 -2.75
CA THR A 313 -15.40 -5.33 -3.13
C THR A 313 -15.12 -6.81 -3.14
N GLY A 314 -16.13 -7.63 -2.88
CA GLY A 314 -16.03 -9.05 -3.21
C GLY A 314 -16.32 -9.31 -4.69
N VAL A 315 -15.85 -10.46 -5.18
CA VAL A 315 -16.20 -10.99 -6.51
C VAL A 315 -17.64 -11.53 -6.55
N SER A 316 -18.22 -11.85 -5.39
CA SER A 316 -19.59 -12.31 -5.21
C SER A 316 -20.02 -12.10 -3.76
N ALA A 317 -21.33 -12.09 -3.48
CA ALA A 317 -21.87 -11.94 -2.12
C ALA A 317 -21.35 -12.98 -1.10
N GLY A 318 -20.77 -14.10 -1.56
CA GLY A 318 -20.13 -15.10 -0.69
C GLY A 318 -18.71 -14.74 -0.23
N ALA A 319 -18.09 -13.73 -0.83
CA ALA A 319 -16.79 -13.23 -0.39
C ALA A 319 -16.91 -12.63 1.02
N THR A 320 -15.90 -12.89 1.87
CA THR A 320 -15.82 -12.34 3.22
C THR A 320 -14.51 -11.61 3.40
N LEU A 321 -14.57 -10.34 3.79
CA LEU A 321 -13.41 -9.59 4.26
C LEU A 321 -13.41 -9.59 5.79
N THR A 322 -12.38 -10.15 6.40
CA THR A 322 -12.16 -10.11 7.84
C THR A 322 -10.98 -9.21 8.16
N ASN A 323 -11.24 -8.08 8.82
CA ASN A 323 -10.21 -7.21 9.37
C ASN A 323 -9.94 -7.60 10.83
N ILE A 324 -8.78 -8.21 11.13
CA ILE A 324 -8.44 -8.66 12.49
C ILE A 324 -7.94 -7.50 13.35
N ASP A 325 -6.87 -6.86 12.89
CA ASP A 325 -6.13 -5.82 13.63
C ASP A 325 -5.54 -4.74 12.72
N MET A 326 -6.01 -4.64 11.47
CA MET A 326 -5.54 -3.64 10.52
C MET A 326 -6.36 -2.36 10.61
N THR A 327 -5.76 -1.25 10.18
CA THR A 327 -6.50 -0.01 9.88
C THR A 327 -6.83 0.04 8.39
N ILE A 328 -8.10 0.17 8.04
CA ILE A 328 -8.55 0.54 6.68
C ILE A 328 -8.97 2.00 6.75
N SER A 329 -8.31 2.88 6.00
CA SER A 329 -8.60 4.31 6.03
C SER A 329 -8.67 4.94 4.65
N GLY A 330 -9.29 6.12 4.55
CA GLY A 330 -9.37 6.91 3.32
C GLY A 330 -10.80 7.22 2.91
N ALA A 331 -11.02 7.30 1.60
CA ALA A 331 -12.33 7.48 0.98
C ALA A 331 -12.59 6.40 -0.07
N GLY A 332 -13.84 6.22 -0.49
CA GLY A 332 -14.23 5.21 -1.48
C GLY A 332 -15.44 4.39 -1.08
N LEU A 333 -15.60 3.22 -1.69
CA LEU A 333 -16.69 2.29 -1.42
C LEU A 333 -16.15 0.92 -0.99
N LEU A 334 -16.43 0.55 0.27
CA LEU A 334 -16.13 -0.73 0.89
C LEU A 334 -17.40 -1.60 0.86
N GLY A 335 -17.31 -2.77 0.25
CA GLY A 335 -18.35 -3.80 0.23
C GLY A 335 -19.07 -3.95 -1.10
N ALA A 336 -19.48 -2.85 -1.74
CA ALA A 336 -20.16 -2.85 -3.05
C ALA A 336 -21.49 -3.61 -3.15
N GLY A 337 -22.08 -4.03 -2.03
CA GLY A 337 -23.15 -5.03 -2.00
C GLY A 337 -22.71 -6.45 -2.32
N GLN A 338 -21.40 -6.69 -2.47
CA GLN A 338 -20.83 -7.91 -3.02
C GLN A 338 -19.91 -8.64 -2.03
N MET A 339 -20.06 -8.45 -0.71
CA MET A 339 -19.30 -9.20 0.30
C MET A 339 -19.93 -9.11 1.69
N THR A 340 -19.51 -9.99 2.58
CA THR A 340 -19.64 -9.83 4.04
C THR A 340 -18.42 -9.09 4.59
N LEU A 341 -18.64 -8.19 5.55
CA LEU A 341 -17.59 -7.42 6.22
C LEU A 341 -17.57 -7.72 7.72
N ASN A 342 -16.44 -8.22 8.21
CA ASN A 342 -16.20 -8.49 9.63
C ASN A 342 -15.03 -7.63 10.13
N ASN A 343 -15.32 -6.62 10.94
CA ASN A 343 -14.31 -5.81 11.62
C ASN A 343 -14.14 -6.31 13.06
N LYS A 344 -13.03 -6.99 13.37
CA LYS A 344 -12.77 -7.59 14.68
C LYS A 344 -12.22 -6.59 15.69
N VAL A 345 -12.06 -7.01 16.94
CA VAL A 345 -11.72 -6.15 18.10
C VAL A 345 -10.50 -5.24 17.86
N GLY A 346 -9.48 -5.69 17.13
CA GLY A 346 -8.31 -4.87 16.79
C GLY A 346 -8.47 -4.05 15.51
N GLY A 347 -9.49 -4.35 14.69
CA GLY A 347 -9.71 -3.75 13.39
C GLY A 347 -10.28 -2.34 13.49
N ILE A 348 -9.75 -1.44 12.67
CA ILE A 348 -10.22 -0.06 12.54
C ILE A 348 -10.65 0.19 11.09
N ILE A 349 -11.83 0.79 10.90
CA ILE A 349 -12.27 1.35 9.62
C ILE A 349 -12.51 2.84 9.82
N ASN A 350 -11.78 3.69 9.10
CA ASN A 350 -11.79 5.13 9.32
C ASN A 350 -11.99 5.95 8.03
N GLY A 351 -13.10 6.69 7.95
CA GLY A 351 -13.29 7.75 6.97
C GLY A 351 -12.53 9.00 7.41
N ASN A 352 -11.27 9.13 6.99
CA ASN A 352 -10.34 10.18 7.43
C ASN A 352 -10.09 11.29 6.40
N GLY A 353 -10.65 11.17 5.19
CA GLY A 353 -10.46 12.11 4.09
C GLY A 353 -11.42 13.31 4.08
N SER A 354 -11.30 14.13 3.04
CA SER A 354 -12.26 15.18 2.72
C SER A 354 -13.46 14.67 1.92
N ARG A 355 -13.37 13.43 1.42
CA ARG A 355 -14.44 12.75 0.70
C ARG A 355 -14.94 11.55 1.51
N VAL A 356 -16.18 11.15 1.25
CA VAL A 356 -16.85 10.11 2.02
C VAL A 356 -16.21 8.72 1.82
N LEU A 357 -16.12 7.97 2.91
CA LEU A 357 -15.98 6.51 2.88
C LEU A 357 -17.37 5.87 3.07
N THR A 358 -17.81 5.08 2.10
CA THR A 358 -19.10 4.39 2.16
C THR A 358 -18.90 2.90 2.41
N LEU A 359 -19.63 2.36 3.39
CA LEU A 359 -19.72 0.93 3.71
C LEU A 359 -21.07 0.41 3.22
N ASP A 360 -21.06 -0.49 2.25
CA ASP A 360 -22.27 -1.08 1.68
C ASP A 360 -22.05 -2.56 1.37
N THR A 361 -22.65 -3.43 2.17
CA THR A 361 -22.69 -4.89 1.99
C THR A 361 -24.08 -5.37 1.58
N SER A 362 -24.95 -4.45 1.11
CA SER A 362 -26.35 -4.70 0.77
C SER A 362 -27.07 -5.41 1.91
N ALA A 363 -27.61 -6.62 1.67
CA ALA A 363 -28.35 -7.41 2.65
C ALA A 363 -27.48 -8.08 3.72
N ALA A 364 -26.17 -8.24 3.49
CA ALA A 364 -25.29 -8.83 4.50
C ALA A 364 -25.05 -7.82 5.62
N GLN A 365 -25.33 -8.21 6.86
CA GLN A 365 -25.09 -7.38 8.03
C GLN A 365 -23.59 -7.24 8.28
N ILE A 366 -23.11 -6.01 8.49
CA ILE A 366 -21.72 -5.75 8.89
C ILE A 366 -21.55 -6.21 10.33
N ALA A 367 -20.56 -7.05 10.62
CA ALA A 367 -20.19 -7.40 12.00
C ALA A 367 -19.07 -6.47 12.47
N ASN A 368 -19.33 -5.65 13.49
CA ASN A 368 -18.33 -4.76 14.07
C ASN A 368 -18.09 -5.11 15.54
N ASP A 369 -16.99 -5.79 15.81
CA ASP A 369 -16.43 -5.99 17.14
C ASP A 369 -15.32 -4.95 17.46
N GLY A 370 -14.78 -4.28 16.44
CA GLY A 370 -13.73 -3.26 16.53
C GLY A 370 -14.24 -1.82 16.51
N LEU A 371 -13.50 -0.95 15.83
CA LEU A 371 -13.82 0.47 15.67
C LEU A 371 -14.21 0.81 14.23
N ILE A 372 -15.36 1.46 14.04
CA ILE A 372 -15.69 2.19 12.82
C ILE A 372 -15.81 3.67 13.17
N GLU A 373 -15.02 4.53 12.53
CA GLU A 373 -14.96 5.94 12.87
C GLU A 373 -14.91 6.90 11.68
N SER A 374 -15.37 8.13 11.94
CA SER A 374 -15.35 9.25 11.00
C SER A 374 -14.49 10.38 11.58
N THR A 375 -13.23 10.46 11.15
CA THR A 375 -12.31 11.51 11.61
C THR A 375 -12.15 12.65 10.62
N GLY A 376 -12.40 12.41 9.32
CA GLY A 376 -12.25 13.39 8.26
C GLY A 376 -13.54 14.14 7.95
N ALA A 377 -13.41 15.36 7.42
CA ALA A 377 -14.57 16.21 7.09
C ALA A 377 -15.50 15.62 6.02
N GLY A 378 -15.00 14.67 5.21
CA GLY A 378 -15.81 13.97 4.20
C GLY A 378 -16.83 12.97 4.77
N GLY A 379 -16.64 12.55 6.02
CA GLY A 379 -17.54 11.64 6.71
C GLY A 379 -17.37 10.16 6.36
N LEU A 380 -18.17 9.34 7.04
CA LEU A 380 -18.34 7.92 6.77
C LEU A 380 -19.83 7.59 6.73
N THR A 381 -20.29 6.93 5.66
CA THR A 381 -21.68 6.49 5.51
C THR A 381 -21.76 4.96 5.52
N ILE A 382 -22.61 4.39 6.36
CA ILE A 382 -22.90 2.96 6.40
C ILE A 382 -24.30 2.73 5.82
N GLN A 383 -24.39 2.11 4.65
CA GLN A 383 -25.66 1.80 3.99
C GLN A 383 -26.34 0.55 4.54
N SER A 384 -25.56 -0.43 4.98
CA SER A 384 -26.07 -1.72 5.44
C SER A 384 -26.38 -1.75 6.92
N ALA A 385 -27.20 -2.72 7.33
CA ALA A 385 -27.40 -3.03 8.73
C ALA A 385 -26.08 -3.47 9.38
N ILE A 386 -25.95 -3.24 10.69
CA ILE A 386 -24.73 -3.53 11.44
C ILE A 386 -25.05 -4.24 12.76
N ALA A 387 -24.31 -5.31 13.06
CA ALA A 387 -24.25 -5.96 14.36
C ALA A 387 -23.04 -5.39 15.08
N ASN A 388 -23.25 -4.34 15.87
CA ASN A 388 -22.20 -3.64 16.59
C ASN A 388 -22.05 -4.22 18.00
N THR A 389 -20.92 -4.87 18.27
CA THR A 389 -20.46 -5.21 19.62
C THR A 389 -19.26 -4.34 20.06
N GLY A 390 -18.63 -3.64 19.11
CA GLY A 390 -17.55 -2.67 19.32
C GLY A 390 -18.04 -1.23 19.41
N ILE A 391 -17.35 -0.32 18.71
CA ILE A 391 -17.54 1.13 18.80
C ILE A 391 -17.85 1.73 17.43
N LEU A 392 -18.89 2.58 17.39
CA LEU A 392 -19.16 3.54 16.32
C LEU A 392 -18.75 4.94 16.79
N LYS A 393 -17.88 5.65 16.06
CA LYS A 393 -17.32 6.91 16.55
C LYS A 393 -17.35 8.05 15.53
N ALA A 394 -17.97 9.17 15.90
CA ALA A 394 -17.90 10.41 15.13
C ALA A 394 -16.91 11.38 15.80
N VAL A 395 -15.86 11.81 15.10
CA VAL A 395 -14.80 12.68 15.66
C VAL A 395 -14.78 14.05 15.03
N GLY A 396 -14.48 14.14 13.73
CA GLY A 396 -14.38 15.41 13.00
C GLY A 396 -15.40 15.53 11.86
N GLY A 397 -15.86 14.39 11.32
CA GLY A 397 -16.87 14.32 10.28
C GLY A 397 -18.22 13.83 10.77
N VAL A 398 -19.14 13.66 9.83
CA VAL A 398 -20.40 12.96 10.05
C VAL A 398 -20.16 11.46 9.93
N LEU A 399 -20.68 10.68 10.89
CA LEU A 399 -20.90 9.24 10.76
C LEU A 399 -22.40 9.02 10.54
N THR A 400 -22.79 8.62 9.33
CA THR A 400 -24.18 8.32 8.99
C THR A 400 -24.38 6.81 8.94
N VAL A 401 -25.42 6.29 9.61
CA VAL A 401 -25.78 4.87 9.58
C VAL A 401 -27.23 4.73 9.13
N ASN A 402 -27.39 4.23 7.90
CA ASN A 402 -28.70 4.12 7.26
C ASN A 402 -29.40 2.79 7.57
N GLY A 403 -28.62 1.75 7.90
CA GLY A 403 -29.14 0.46 8.33
C GLY A 403 -29.43 0.40 9.83
N ALA A 404 -30.23 -0.58 10.24
CA ALA A 404 -30.47 -0.85 11.65
C ALA A 404 -29.17 -1.26 12.37
N VAL A 405 -28.99 -0.76 13.60
CA VAL A 405 -27.88 -1.10 14.48
C VAL A 405 -28.37 -2.03 15.59
N THR A 406 -27.82 -3.24 15.64
CA THR A 406 -28.08 -4.22 16.71
C THR A 406 -26.79 -4.55 17.47
N GLY A 407 -26.90 -5.39 18.51
CA GLY A 407 -25.77 -5.81 19.34
C GLY A 407 -25.57 -4.97 20.60
N SER A 408 -24.50 -5.26 21.34
CA SER A 408 -24.22 -4.70 22.67
C SER A 408 -23.11 -3.65 22.69
N GLY A 409 -22.73 -3.12 21.53
CA GLY A 409 -21.69 -2.11 21.40
C GLY A 409 -22.13 -0.74 21.89
N THR A 410 -21.32 0.26 21.57
CA THR A 410 -21.55 1.66 21.96
C THR A 410 -21.30 2.61 20.79
N ALA A 411 -21.81 3.84 20.93
CA ALA A 411 -21.47 4.95 20.08
C ALA A 411 -20.79 6.08 20.85
N VAL A 412 -19.82 6.75 20.22
CA VAL A 412 -19.04 7.83 20.80
C VAL A 412 -19.04 9.04 19.87
N ILE A 413 -19.30 10.22 20.42
CA ILE A 413 -19.24 11.49 19.69
C ILE A 413 -18.15 12.35 20.33
N ALA A 414 -17.08 12.59 19.58
CA ALA A 414 -15.86 13.25 20.01
C ALA A 414 -15.62 14.57 19.26
N GLY A 415 -16.69 15.28 18.89
CA GLY A 415 -16.65 16.55 18.15
C GLY A 415 -17.54 16.58 16.92
N GLY A 416 -17.76 15.42 16.28
CA GLY A 416 -18.48 15.27 15.02
C GLY A 416 -19.98 15.11 15.19
N ALA A 417 -20.63 14.62 14.12
CA ALA A 417 -22.05 14.29 14.12
C ALA A 417 -22.26 12.80 13.89
N LEU A 418 -23.19 12.21 14.63
CA LEU A 418 -23.63 10.84 14.43
C LEU A 418 -25.11 10.85 14.04
N ASN A 419 -25.42 10.43 12.82
CA ASN A 419 -26.76 10.39 12.26
C ASN A 419 -27.22 8.93 12.11
N LEU A 420 -28.32 8.57 12.76
CA LEU A 420 -28.95 7.25 12.69
C LEU A 420 -30.31 7.36 12.02
N THR A 421 -30.42 6.86 10.79
CA THR A 421 -31.69 6.94 10.04
C THR A 421 -32.60 5.73 10.27
N SER A 422 -32.20 4.79 11.12
CA SER A 422 -32.93 3.55 11.42
C SER A 422 -32.86 3.22 12.90
N SER A 423 -33.36 2.05 13.30
CA SER A 423 -33.41 1.65 14.70
C SER A 423 -31.99 1.56 15.30
N PHE A 424 -31.78 2.25 16.41
CA PHE A 424 -30.55 2.26 17.19
C PHE A 424 -30.93 2.23 18.67
N ASN A 425 -30.28 1.38 19.48
CA ASN A 425 -30.62 1.20 20.90
C ASN A 425 -29.40 1.08 21.82
N GLN A 426 -28.22 1.47 21.32
CA GLN A 426 -26.98 1.39 22.09
C GLN A 426 -26.72 2.69 22.85
N ASN A 427 -25.86 2.59 23.87
CA ASN A 427 -25.47 3.76 24.65
C ASN A 427 -24.64 4.72 23.78
N VAL A 428 -24.86 6.01 23.99
CA VAL A 428 -24.11 7.09 23.34
C VAL A 428 -23.31 7.84 24.40
N SER A 429 -22.07 8.18 24.09
CA SER A 429 -21.24 9.03 24.94
C SER A 429 -20.70 10.22 24.16
N PHE A 430 -21.01 11.43 24.62
CA PHE A 430 -20.32 12.64 24.19
C PHE A 430 -19.03 12.78 25.00
N THR A 431 -17.90 12.80 24.29
CA THR A 431 -16.56 12.93 24.86
C THR A 431 -15.81 14.15 24.35
N GLY A 432 -16.31 14.76 23.26
CA GLY A 432 -15.78 16.00 22.70
C GLY A 432 -16.40 17.24 23.37
N ALA A 433 -15.78 18.39 23.16
CA ALA A 433 -16.32 19.68 23.61
C ALA A 433 -17.63 20.07 22.88
N SER A 434 -17.87 19.48 21.71
CA SER A 434 -19.08 19.64 20.91
C SER A 434 -19.52 18.31 20.31
N GLY A 435 -20.69 18.31 19.68
CA GLY A 435 -21.13 17.20 18.84
C GLY A 435 -22.64 17.18 18.65
N LEU A 436 -23.08 16.39 17.68
CA LEU A 436 -24.49 16.21 17.35
C LEU A 436 -24.84 14.73 17.32
N LEU A 437 -25.92 14.34 18.01
CA LEU A 437 -26.59 13.07 17.81
C LEU A 437 -27.92 13.33 17.12
N GLU A 438 -28.12 12.74 15.95
CA GLU A 438 -29.39 12.80 15.21
C GLU A 438 -30.03 11.41 15.19
N LEU A 439 -31.31 11.34 15.59
CA LEU A 439 -32.10 10.11 15.68
C LEU A 439 -33.36 10.22 14.83
N ALA A 440 -33.49 9.35 13.83
CA ALA A 440 -34.71 9.28 13.02
C ALA A 440 -35.85 8.48 13.68
N GLN A 441 -35.57 7.74 14.76
CA GLN A 441 -36.56 6.91 15.48
C GLN A 441 -36.43 7.09 17.00
N SER A 442 -36.41 8.33 17.46
CA SER A 442 -36.14 8.70 18.86
C SER A 442 -37.16 8.14 19.84
N GLN A 443 -38.41 7.95 19.42
CA GLN A 443 -39.48 7.37 20.25
C GLN A 443 -39.18 5.94 20.71
N SER A 444 -38.37 5.21 19.94
CA SER A 444 -38.02 3.82 20.22
C SER A 444 -36.63 3.64 20.85
N TYR A 445 -35.87 4.74 21.01
CA TYR A 445 -34.51 4.71 21.53
C TYR A 445 -34.47 4.30 23.01
N LYS A 446 -33.74 3.22 23.31
CA LYS A 446 -33.60 2.66 24.68
C LYS A 446 -32.22 2.83 25.29
N GLY A 447 -31.26 3.33 24.51
CA GLY A 447 -29.90 3.57 25.01
C GLY A 447 -29.86 4.73 26.00
N ALA A 448 -28.80 4.75 26.80
CA ALA A 448 -28.49 5.89 27.66
C ALA A 448 -27.49 6.82 26.99
N ILE A 449 -27.67 8.13 27.16
CA ILE A 449 -26.75 9.16 26.68
C ILE A 449 -25.96 9.71 27.88
N SER A 450 -24.65 9.79 27.75
CA SER A 450 -23.74 10.35 28.75
C SER A 450 -22.92 11.51 28.17
N GLY A 451 -22.45 12.41 29.03
CA GLY A 451 -21.57 13.52 28.64
C GLY A 451 -22.25 14.64 27.85
N PHE A 452 -23.58 14.71 27.86
CA PHE A 452 -24.30 15.81 27.23
C PHE A 452 -23.91 17.15 27.91
N SER A 453 -23.77 18.20 27.11
CA SER A 453 -23.21 19.48 27.55
C SER A 453 -24.12 20.19 28.56
N HIS A 454 -23.49 20.85 29.53
CA HIS A 454 -24.10 21.81 30.47
C HIS A 454 -23.89 23.27 30.02
N THR A 455 -23.52 23.48 28.75
CA THR A 455 -23.21 24.81 28.18
C THR A 455 -23.72 24.96 26.75
N GLY A 456 -24.58 24.06 26.28
CA GLY A 456 -25.18 24.10 24.94
C GLY A 456 -24.27 23.67 23.79
N ALA A 457 -23.08 23.11 24.07
CA ALA A 457 -22.10 22.78 23.02
C ALA A 457 -22.38 21.45 22.29
N THR A 458 -23.23 20.60 22.86
CA THR A 458 -23.73 19.38 22.23
C THR A 458 -25.22 19.51 21.93
N ALA A 459 -25.68 18.83 20.89
CA ALA A 459 -27.08 18.83 20.48
C ALA A 459 -27.63 17.41 20.29
N LEU A 460 -28.92 17.24 20.59
CA LEU A 460 -29.73 16.12 20.14
C LEU A 460 -30.67 16.62 19.05
N ASP A 461 -30.82 15.87 17.97
CA ASP A 461 -31.79 16.17 16.91
C ASP A 461 -32.72 14.98 16.73
N LEU A 462 -34.01 15.21 16.94
CA LEU A 462 -35.05 14.17 16.93
C LEU A 462 -35.95 14.41 15.72
N VAL A 463 -35.71 13.63 14.66
CA VAL A 463 -36.37 13.86 13.35
C VAL A 463 -37.85 13.46 13.40
N ASP A 464 -38.21 12.50 14.26
CA ASP A 464 -39.56 11.94 14.38
C ASP A 464 -40.46 12.60 15.44
N VAL A 465 -40.04 13.74 15.99
CA VAL A 465 -40.86 14.57 16.90
C VAL A 465 -40.86 16.00 16.37
N ALA A 466 -42.05 16.54 16.07
CA ALA A 466 -42.14 17.84 15.41
C ALA A 466 -41.94 19.02 16.38
N PHE A 467 -41.15 20.03 16.00
CA PHE A 467 -41.02 21.22 16.85
C PHE A 467 -42.35 21.98 17.00
N VAL A 468 -42.84 22.10 18.23
CA VAL A 468 -44.09 22.82 18.57
C VAL A 468 -43.88 24.03 19.48
N GLY A 469 -42.71 24.16 20.12
CA GLY A 469 -42.38 25.35 20.91
C GLY A 469 -41.18 25.18 21.84
N LEU A 470 -40.74 26.29 22.45
CA LEU A 470 -39.51 26.31 23.26
C LEU A 470 -39.55 25.41 24.52
N GLY A 471 -40.74 25.16 25.06
CA GLY A 471 -40.97 24.37 26.29
C GLY A 471 -41.30 22.89 26.04
N GLU A 472 -41.00 22.38 24.84
CA GLU A 472 -41.33 21.02 24.41
C GLU A 472 -40.49 19.94 25.11
N ALA A 473 -39.31 20.31 25.60
CA ALA A 473 -38.39 19.42 26.31
C ALA A 473 -38.49 19.60 27.83
N THR A 474 -38.69 18.49 28.54
CA THR A 474 -38.78 18.46 30.01
C THR A 474 -37.87 17.38 30.57
N TYR A 475 -37.10 17.71 31.60
CA TYR A 475 -36.19 16.76 32.25
C TYR A 475 -36.68 16.41 33.66
N LEU A 476 -36.70 15.12 33.96
CA LEU A 476 -37.00 14.60 35.29
C LEU A 476 -35.79 13.83 35.83
N ASP A 477 -35.20 14.35 36.90
CA ASP A 477 -34.12 13.70 37.65
C ASP A 477 -34.57 12.38 38.31
N ASN A 478 -33.63 11.45 38.49
CA ASN A 478 -33.88 10.16 39.13
C ASN A 478 -33.90 10.21 40.68
N GLY A 479 -33.86 11.41 41.27
CA GLY A 479 -33.82 11.66 42.72
C GLY A 479 -32.42 11.56 43.33
N SER A 480 -31.44 11.03 42.59
CA SER A 480 -30.06 10.83 43.05
C SER A 480 -29.05 11.74 42.35
N LYS A 481 -29.48 12.58 41.40
CA LYS A 481 -28.59 13.45 40.60
C LYS A 481 -27.50 12.70 39.85
N THR A 482 -27.80 11.46 39.44
CA THR A 482 -26.89 10.64 38.63
C THR A 482 -27.41 10.41 37.21
N GLY A 483 -28.64 10.85 36.93
CA GLY A 483 -29.29 10.71 35.63
C GLY A 483 -30.77 11.04 35.72
N GLY A 484 -31.47 10.90 34.60
CA GLY A 484 -32.90 11.18 34.52
C GLY A 484 -33.44 10.93 33.12
N VAL A 485 -34.71 11.28 32.91
CA VAL A 485 -35.39 11.13 31.62
C VAL A 485 -35.71 12.51 31.05
N LEU A 486 -35.14 12.80 29.88
CA LEU A 486 -35.55 13.90 29.03
C LEU A 486 -36.73 13.46 28.17
N THR A 487 -37.89 14.10 28.36
CA THR A 487 -39.11 13.87 27.59
C THR A 487 -39.30 15.01 26.61
N VAL A 488 -39.41 14.69 25.31
CA VAL A 488 -39.69 15.64 24.23
C VAL A 488 -40.96 15.18 23.52
N SER A 489 -41.96 16.06 23.36
CA SER A 489 -43.23 15.66 22.75
C SER A 489 -43.95 16.80 22.04
N ASP A 490 -44.38 16.51 20.81
CA ASP A 490 -45.23 17.38 19.99
C ASP A 490 -46.74 17.22 20.26
N GLY A 491 -47.10 16.40 21.27
CA GLY A 491 -48.47 16.00 21.61
C GLY A 491 -48.99 14.78 20.86
N VAL A 492 -48.29 14.30 19.82
CA VAL A 492 -48.60 13.10 19.03
C VAL A 492 -47.51 12.04 19.20
N HIS A 493 -46.25 12.44 19.04
CA HIS A 493 -45.04 11.68 19.23
C HIS A 493 -44.37 12.07 20.55
N THR A 494 -43.75 11.09 21.21
CA THR A 494 -43.03 11.34 22.48
C THR A 494 -41.74 10.53 22.52
N ALA A 495 -40.61 11.24 22.59
CA ALA A 495 -39.32 10.64 22.86
C ALA A 495 -39.03 10.68 24.37
N LYS A 496 -38.49 9.58 24.90
CA LYS A 496 -38.02 9.47 26.29
C LYS A 496 -36.55 9.07 26.30
N ILE A 497 -35.68 10.06 26.44
CA ILE A 497 -34.24 9.89 26.35
C ILE A 497 -33.65 9.77 27.75
N THR A 498 -32.99 8.64 28.03
CA THR A 498 -32.30 8.44 29.30
C THR A 498 -30.97 9.18 29.27
N LEU A 499 -30.77 10.13 30.19
CA LEU A 499 -29.51 10.86 30.36
C LEU A 499 -28.78 10.37 31.62
N VAL A 500 -27.46 10.26 31.52
CA VAL A 500 -26.54 9.93 32.62
C VAL A 500 -25.71 11.17 32.94
N GLY A 501 -25.73 11.58 34.22
CA GLY A 501 -25.16 12.83 34.71
C GLY A 501 -26.18 13.67 35.50
N ASP A 502 -25.69 14.69 36.21
CA ASP A 502 -26.52 15.65 36.95
C ASP A 502 -26.97 16.80 36.04
N TYR A 503 -28.18 16.71 35.47
CA TYR A 503 -28.75 17.77 34.65
C TYR A 503 -29.76 18.65 35.41
N THR A 504 -29.73 18.66 36.75
CA THR A 504 -30.68 19.46 37.56
C THR A 504 -30.48 20.97 37.42
N THR A 505 -29.32 21.41 36.93
CA THR A 505 -29.01 22.82 36.66
C THR A 505 -29.12 23.19 35.18
N VAL A 506 -29.44 22.23 34.31
CA VAL A 506 -29.53 22.41 32.86
C VAL A 506 -30.93 22.85 32.48
N SER A 507 -31.02 23.79 31.55
CA SER A 507 -32.29 24.24 30.99
C SER A 507 -32.38 23.79 29.55
N PHE A 508 -33.02 22.64 29.29
CA PHE A 508 -33.20 22.16 27.92
C PHE A 508 -34.06 23.12 27.10
N ALA A 509 -33.53 23.58 25.97
CA ALA A 509 -34.24 24.39 24.99
C ALA A 509 -34.50 23.57 23.72
N ALA A 510 -35.77 23.55 23.31
CA ALA A 510 -36.18 23.04 22.02
C ALA A 510 -36.10 24.14 20.95
N GLY A 511 -35.66 23.77 19.75
CA GLY A 511 -35.64 24.62 18.57
C GLY A 511 -35.99 23.85 17.31
N THR A 512 -36.36 24.57 16.26
CA THR A 512 -36.55 23.98 14.93
C THR A 512 -35.22 23.54 14.34
N ASP A 513 -35.20 22.35 13.75
CA ASP A 513 -34.11 21.79 12.95
C ASP A 513 -34.12 22.28 11.47
N GLY A 514 -35.16 23.03 11.06
CA GLY A 514 -35.39 23.44 9.69
C GLY A 514 -35.94 22.35 8.74
N HIS A 515 -36.14 21.13 9.23
CA HIS A 515 -36.57 19.95 8.45
C HIS A 515 -37.86 19.31 8.98
N GLY A 516 -38.42 19.84 10.07
CA GLY A 516 -39.70 19.44 10.63
C GLY A 516 -39.59 18.64 11.93
N GLY A 517 -38.37 18.30 12.35
CA GLY A 517 -38.07 17.72 13.66
C GLY A 517 -37.73 18.78 14.71
N VAL A 518 -37.14 18.33 15.82
CA VAL A 518 -36.78 19.17 16.97
C VAL A 518 -35.32 18.96 17.40
N THR A 519 -34.59 20.07 17.53
CA THR A 519 -33.24 20.09 18.09
C THR A 519 -33.28 20.53 19.55
N ILE A 520 -32.58 19.78 20.42
CA ILE A 520 -32.45 20.03 21.85
C ILE A 520 -31.01 20.39 22.20
N VAL A 521 -30.84 21.51 22.90
CA VAL A 521 -29.57 21.97 23.48
C VAL A 521 -29.78 22.42 24.93
N ASP A 522 -28.71 22.60 25.70
CA ASP A 522 -28.79 23.37 26.94
C ASP A 522 -28.81 24.89 26.62
N ALA A 523 -29.79 25.59 27.20
CA ALA A 523 -30.02 27.02 27.04
C ALA A 523 -29.06 27.90 27.86
N ALA A 524 -28.25 27.32 28.76
CA ALA A 524 -27.21 28.05 29.48
C ALA A 524 -26.15 28.58 28.49
N LEU A 525 -26.38 29.80 28.00
CA LEU A 525 -25.71 30.51 26.90
C LEU A 525 -26.13 30.08 25.48
N ALA A 526 -27.43 30.18 25.18
CA ALA A 526 -27.73 30.82 23.90
C ALA A 526 -27.14 32.24 23.96
N PRO A 527 -26.16 32.65 23.13
CA PRO A 527 -25.90 34.07 22.97
C PRO A 527 -27.25 34.70 22.64
N ALA A 528 -27.66 35.70 23.43
CA ALA A 528 -28.86 36.48 23.14
C ALA A 528 -28.88 36.72 21.63
N PRO A 529 -29.99 36.45 20.91
CA PRO A 529 -30.02 36.59 19.46
C PRO A 529 -29.49 37.98 19.19
N GLN A 530 -28.31 38.08 18.58
CA GLN A 530 -27.76 39.38 18.22
C GLN A 530 -28.81 39.95 17.29
N GLN A 531 -29.58 40.91 17.82
CA GLN A 531 -30.67 41.48 17.07
C GLN A 531 -30.04 42.00 15.79
N ARG A 532 -30.61 41.58 14.66
CA ARG A 532 -30.27 42.02 13.31
C ARG A 532 -30.35 43.56 13.14
N PHE A 533 -30.63 44.31 14.20
CA PHE A 533 -30.55 45.75 14.32
C PHE A 533 -29.11 46.32 14.39
N VAL A 534 -28.10 45.60 14.89
CA VAL A 534 -26.72 46.17 14.94
C VAL A 534 -26.05 46.17 13.55
N ALA A 535 -26.32 45.15 12.72
CA ALA A 535 -25.85 45.10 11.33
C ALA A 535 -26.50 46.16 10.43
N ALA A 536 -27.68 46.69 10.80
CA ALA A 536 -28.33 47.78 10.08
C ALA A 536 -27.76 49.17 10.46
N MET A 537 -27.22 49.33 11.68
CA MET A 537 -26.61 50.60 12.15
C MET A 537 -25.13 50.74 11.75
N ALA A 538 -24.42 49.65 11.46
CA ALA A 538 -23.05 49.69 10.92
C ALA A 538 -22.97 50.22 9.46
N GLY A 539 -24.12 50.42 8.78
CA GLY A 539 -24.19 51.04 7.45
C GLY A 539 -24.22 52.57 7.46
N PHE A 540 -24.22 53.23 8.63
CA PHE A 540 -24.45 54.69 8.77
C PHE A 540 -23.36 55.48 9.51
N GLY A 541 -22.08 55.07 9.43
CA GLY A 541 -20.92 55.90 9.81
C GLY A 541 -19.62 55.13 9.58
N GLU A 542 -18.54 55.64 9.01
CA GLU A 542 -18.05 57.01 8.82
C GLU A 542 -17.56 57.19 7.37
N LYS A 543 -17.96 58.26 6.69
CA LYS A 543 -17.21 58.74 5.50
C LYS A 543 -16.05 59.58 6.01
N ALA A 544 -14.85 58.99 5.97
CA ALA A 544 -13.60 59.70 6.17
C ALA A 544 -13.49 60.87 5.17
N SER A 545 -13.12 62.01 5.73
CA SER A 545 -12.85 63.30 5.12
C SER A 545 -11.77 63.24 4.03
N GLY A 546 -12.13 63.65 2.82
CA GLY A 546 -11.19 64.00 1.74
C GLY A 546 -11.66 65.31 1.08
N PRO A 547 -10.75 66.22 0.69
CA PRO A 547 -11.10 67.58 0.29
C PRO A 547 -11.84 67.62 -1.06
N VAL A 548 -12.93 68.38 -1.09
CA VAL A 548 -13.76 68.66 -2.27
C VAL A 548 -13.09 69.74 -3.12
N PRO A 549 -12.86 69.54 -4.44
CA PRO A 549 -12.56 70.63 -5.36
C PRO A 549 -13.87 71.33 -5.74
N LEU A 550 -13.96 72.63 -5.46
CA LEU A 550 -15.04 73.51 -5.93
C LEU A 550 -14.88 73.79 -7.43
N PRO A 551 -15.91 73.61 -8.27
CA PRO A 551 -15.94 74.24 -9.58
C PRO A 551 -16.45 75.69 -9.44
N ALA A 552 -15.64 76.63 -9.91
CA ALA A 552 -16.00 78.03 -10.05
C ALA A 552 -17.02 78.24 -11.19
N ASP A 553 -17.84 79.27 -11.01
CA ASP A 553 -18.86 79.81 -11.91
C ASP A 553 -18.43 79.96 -13.38
N ALA A 554 -19.29 79.49 -14.29
CA ALA A 554 -19.28 79.83 -15.71
C ALA A 554 -20.72 79.91 -16.27
N TRP A 555 -21.43 80.98 -15.90
CA TRP A 555 -22.14 81.93 -16.77
C TRP A 555 -22.99 81.44 -17.97
N ARG A 556 -24.27 81.88 -17.93
CA ARG A 556 -25.18 82.31 -19.02
C ARG A 556 -25.99 81.26 -19.81
N SER A 557 -27.31 81.43 -19.70
CA SER A 557 -28.34 80.97 -20.66
C SER A 557 -28.25 81.72 -21.99
N PRO A 558 -28.52 81.08 -23.14
CA PRO A 558 -28.98 81.75 -24.35
C PRO A 558 -30.52 81.64 -24.55
N PRO A 559 -31.14 82.56 -25.30
CA PRO A 559 -32.59 82.77 -25.31
C PRO A 559 -33.33 81.96 -26.39
N HIS A 560 -34.65 81.91 -26.19
CA HIS A 560 -35.68 81.38 -27.07
C HIS A 560 -35.62 81.97 -28.50
N LEU A 561 -35.79 81.10 -29.51
CA LEU A 561 -36.11 81.49 -30.89
C LEU A 561 -37.19 80.56 -31.47
N LEU A 562 -38.05 81.19 -32.26
CA LEU A 562 -39.39 80.82 -32.69
C LEU A 562 -39.49 79.59 -33.63
N ALA A 563 -40.70 79.03 -33.69
CA ALA A 563 -41.14 77.95 -34.59
C ALA A 563 -41.43 78.41 -36.03
N ALA A 564 -41.27 77.48 -37.01
CA ALA A 564 -42.12 77.17 -38.18
C ALA A 564 -41.39 76.16 -39.12
N PRO A 565 -42.03 75.54 -40.15
CA PRO A 565 -43.22 74.70 -40.15
C PRO A 565 -42.97 73.29 -40.76
N ARG A 566 -44.00 72.43 -40.69
CA ARG A 566 -44.07 71.11 -41.35
C ARG A 566 -43.96 71.20 -42.87
N VAL A 567 -43.27 70.23 -43.48
CA VAL A 567 -43.56 69.76 -44.84
C VAL A 567 -43.69 68.24 -44.79
N ALA A 568 -44.89 67.77 -45.15
CA ALA A 568 -45.15 66.41 -45.60
C ALA A 568 -45.22 66.43 -47.13
N MET A 569 -44.79 65.35 -47.78
CA MET A 569 -45.18 64.81 -49.10
C MET A 569 -44.00 64.01 -49.66
N ALA A 570 -44.16 62.85 -50.29
CA ALA A 570 -45.35 62.08 -50.68
C ALA A 570 -44.99 60.59 -50.70
#